data_AF-A0ABD3BQM9-F1
#
_entry.id   AF-A0ABD3BQM9-F1
#
_cell.length_a   1.000
_cell.length_b   1.000
_cell.length_c   1.000
_cell.angle_alpha   90.00
_cell.angle_beta   90.00
_cell.angle_gamma   90.00
#
_symmetry.space_group_name_H-M   'P 1'
#
loop_
_entity.id
_entity.type
_entity.pdbx_description
1 polymer ?
#
loop_
_entity_poly.entity_id
_entity_poly.type
_entity_poly.pdbx_seq_one_letter_code
_entity_poly.pdbx_strand_id
1 'polypeptide(L)'
;MADNLEEMINDIGAEAFEEANINGSYNNLSVDAEKSLYPGCKNFSRLAATLKLISLKATHGWSDKSFTQLLGVLKSMLPENNELPET
;
A
#
# COMPACT_ATOMS: atom_id res chain seq x y z
N MET A 1 -3.91 -7.85 -14.74
CA MET A 1 -2.59 -7.28 -14.32
C MET A 1 -2.53 -5.79 -14.61
N ALA A 2 -3.14 -5.32 -15.71
CA ALA A 2 -3.43 -3.89 -15.93
C ALA A 2 -4.64 -3.38 -15.11
N ASP A 3 -5.62 -4.25 -14.84
CA ASP A 3 -6.88 -3.90 -14.15
C ASP A 3 -6.68 -3.37 -12.73
N ASN A 4 -5.56 -3.74 -12.10
CA ASN A 4 -5.22 -3.37 -10.73
C ASN A 4 -4.64 -1.95 -10.66
N LEU A 5 -3.97 -1.49 -11.71
CA LEU A 5 -3.35 -0.17 -11.77
C LEU A 5 -4.39 0.91 -11.99
N GLU A 6 -5.41 0.64 -12.79
CA GLU A 6 -6.53 1.54 -13.03
C GLU A 6 -7.36 1.76 -11.77
N GLU A 7 -7.61 0.70 -10.97
CA GLU A 7 -8.23 0.81 -9.63
C GLU A 7 -7.38 1.69 -8.71
N MET A 8 -6.06 1.49 -8.71
CA MET A 8 -5.14 2.28 -7.88
C MET A 8 -5.05 3.75 -8.29
N ILE A 9 -5.08 4.06 -9.60
CA ILE A 9 -5.13 5.44 -10.10
C ILE A 9 -6.46 6.09 -9.72
N ASN A 10 -7.56 5.35 -9.75
CA ASN A 10 -8.86 5.85 -9.31
C ASN A 10 -8.91 6.13 -7.80
N ASP A 11 -8.26 5.30 -6.98
CA ASP A 11 -8.19 5.47 -5.52
C ASP A 11 -7.31 6.67 -5.10
N ILE A 12 -6.19 6.91 -5.81
CA ILE A 12 -5.21 7.97 -5.49
C ILE A 12 -5.55 9.30 -6.18
N GLY A 13 -6.19 9.24 -7.35
CA GLY A 13 -6.42 10.36 -8.25
C GLY A 13 -5.27 10.57 -9.25
N ALA A 14 -5.63 10.87 -10.51
CA ALA A 14 -4.69 11.02 -11.61
C ALA A 14 -3.63 12.10 -11.37
N GLU A 15 -4.00 13.22 -10.74
CA GLU A 15 -3.08 14.34 -10.46
C GLU A 15 -1.98 13.94 -9.46
N ALA A 16 -2.35 13.26 -8.37
CA ALA A 16 -1.39 12.80 -7.36
C ALA A 16 -0.48 11.69 -7.92
N PHE A 17 -0.99 10.89 -8.84
CA PHE A 17 -0.21 9.88 -9.54
C PHE A 17 0.80 10.50 -10.52
N GLU A 18 0.41 11.54 -11.25
CA GLU A 18 1.28 12.28 -12.17
C GLU A 18 2.37 13.07 -11.41
N GLU A 19 2.03 13.64 -10.25
CA GLU A 19 2.99 14.27 -9.34
C GLU A 19 4.03 13.25 -8.81
N ALA A 20 3.57 12.05 -8.42
CA ALA A 20 4.47 10.96 -8.03
C ALA A 20 5.42 10.57 -9.18
N ASN A 21 4.94 10.62 -10.43
CA ASN A 21 5.71 10.36 -11.66
C ASN A 21 6.83 11.36 -11.87
N ILE A 22 6.51 12.65 -11.75
CA ILE A 22 7.47 13.74 -11.99
C ILE A 22 8.51 13.81 -10.87
N ASN A 23 8.12 13.56 -9.61
CA ASN A 23 9.01 13.66 -8.45
C ASN A 23 9.88 12.40 -8.21
N GLY A 24 9.84 11.41 -9.11
CA GLY A 24 10.63 10.18 -9.02
C GLY A 24 10.10 9.14 -8.01
N SER A 25 9.00 9.43 -7.31
CA SER A 25 8.29 8.52 -6.40
C SER A 25 7.67 7.33 -7.14
N TYR A 26 7.42 7.48 -8.43
CA TYR A 26 6.77 6.49 -9.29
C TYR A 26 7.65 5.29 -9.63
N ASN A 27 8.98 5.47 -9.66
CA ASN A 27 9.89 4.33 -9.74
C ASN A 27 9.75 3.44 -8.49
N ASN A 28 9.60 4.07 -7.31
CA ASN A 28 9.35 3.33 -6.06
C ASN A 28 7.95 2.71 -6.06
N LEU A 29 6.95 3.42 -6.59
CA LEU A 29 5.59 2.93 -6.74
C LEU A 29 5.53 1.70 -7.64
N SER A 30 6.25 1.71 -8.76
CA SER A 30 6.35 0.58 -9.68
C SER A 30 7.03 -0.61 -9.03
N VAL A 31 8.12 -0.39 -8.29
CA VAL A 31 8.81 -1.44 -7.52
C VAL A 31 7.87 -2.03 -6.45
N ASP A 32 7.14 -1.20 -5.72
CA ASP A 32 6.22 -1.65 -4.68
C ASP A 32 4.95 -2.31 -5.26
N ALA A 33 4.58 -1.99 -6.51
CA ALA A 33 3.49 -2.64 -7.24
C ALA A 33 3.85 -4.08 -7.64
N GLU A 34 5.10 -4.32 -8.01
CA GLU A 34 5.59 -5.65 -8.39
C GLU A 34 5.95 -6.51 -7.17
N LYS A 35 6.36 -5.88 -6.07
CA LYS A 35 6.78 -6.59 -4.85
C LYS A 35 5.58 -7.18 -4.12
N SER A 36 5.54 -8.50 -3.97
CA SER A 36 4.54 -9.18 -3.13
C SER A 36 4.62 -8.72 -1.66
N LEU A 37 3.48 -8.67 -0.96
CA LEU A 37 3.44 -8.24 0.45
C LEU A 37 4.31 -9.11 1.38
N TYR A 38 4.48 -10.38 1.05
CA TYR A 38 5.43 -11.32 1.67
C TYR A 38 5.67 -12.46 0.67
N PRO A 39 6.74 -13.27 0.82
CA PRO A 39 7.01 -14.37 -0.11
C PRO A 39 5.87 -15.37 -0.22
N GLY A 40 5.40 -15.59 -1.45
CA GLY A 40 4.25 -16.45 -1.74
C GLY A 40 2.89 -15.75 -1.70
N CYS A 41 2.82 -14.46 -1.34
CA CYS A 41 1.57 -13.70 -1.40
C CYS A 41 1.15 -13.44 -2.85
N LYS A 42 0.08 -14.11 -3.31
CA LYS A 42 -0.46 -13.95 -4.68
C LYS A 42 -1.54 -12.88 -4.80
N ASN A 43 -2.13 -12.49 -3.67
CA ASN A 43 -3.32 -11.63 -3.65
C ASN A 43 -2.98 -10.15 -3.48
N PHE A 44 -1.82 -9.83 -2.90
CA PHE A 44 -1.44 -8.45 -2.59
C PHE A 44 0.02 -8.18 -2.90
N SER A 45 0.27 -7.12 -3.64
CA SER A 45 1.56 -6.42 -3.63
C SER A 45 1.66 -5.52 -2.41
N ARG A 46 2.88 -5.09 -2.09
CA ARG A 46 3.15 -4.12 -1.01
C ARG A 46 2.34 -2.85 -1.20
N LEU A 47 2.32 -2.34 -2.44
CA LEU A 47 1.57 -1.14 -2.76
C LEU A 47 0.05 -1.34 -2.63
N ALA A 48 -0.50 -2.42 -3.19
CA ALA A 48 -1.93 -2.72 -3.10
C ALA A 48 -2.39 -2.87 -1.64
N ALA A 49 -1.58 -3.52 -0.80
CA ALA A 49 -1.85 -3.63 0.63
C ALA A 49 -1.85 -2.26 1.32
N THR A 50 -0.84 -1.43 1.03
CA THR A 50 -0.68 -0.09 1.61
C THR A 50 -1.87 0.81 1.26
N LEU A 51 -2.26 0.84 -0.01
CA LEU A 51 -3.40 1.66 -0.47
C LEU A 51 -4.72 1.21 0.16
N LYS A 52 -5.00 -0.10 0.19
CA LYS A 52 -6.22 -0.61 0.84
C LYS A 52 -6.27 -0.26 2.33
N LEU A 53 -5.14 -0.34 3.04
CA LEU A 53 -5.08 0.02 4.46
C LEU A 53 -5.26 1.52 4.70
N ILE A 54 -4.66 2.38 3.87
CA ILE A 54 -4.83 3.84 3.96
C ILE A 54 -6.27 4.25 3.59
N SER A 55 -6.85 3.62 2.55
CA SER A 55 -8.24 3.84 2.16
C SER A 55 -9.18 3.47 3.32
N LEU A 56 -9.03 2.29 3.94
CA LEU A 56 -9.78 1.92 5.13
C LEU A 56 -9.65 2.92 6.27
N LYS A 57 -8.43 3.41 6.54
CA LYS A 57 -8.18 4.43 7.55
C LYS A 57 -8.98 5.71 7.25
N ALA A 58 -8.91 6.21 6.02
CA ALA A 58 -9.60 7.43 5.60
C ALA A 58 -11.12 7.27 5.62
N THR A 59 -11.64 6.19 5.04
CA THR A 59 -13.09 5.92 4.95
C THR A 59 -13.72 5.71 6.32
N HIS A 60 -13.00 5.14 7.28
CA HIS A 60 -13.51 4.86 8.63
C HIS A 60 -13.02 5.84 9.70
N GLY A 61 -12.33 6.92 9.31
CA GLY A 61 -11.88 7.97 10.23
C GLY A 61 -10.96 7.46 11.33
N TRP A 62 -10.13 6.45 11.04
CA TRP A 62 -9.20 5.91 12.03
C TRP A 62 -8.12 6.94 12.36
N SER A 63 -7.91 7.17 13.66
CA SER A 63 -6.82 8.02 14.12
C SER A 63 -5.47 7.43 13.70
N ASP A 64 -4.49 8.30 13.47
CA ASP A 64 -3.10 7.87 13.19
C ASP A 64 -2.60 6.91 14.26
N LYS A 65 -2.84 7.23 15.54
CA LYS A 65 -2.44 6.41 16.68
C LYS A 65 -3.01 5.00 16.61
N SER A 66 -4.33 4.86 16.42
CA SER A 66 -4.97 3.54 16.35
C SER A 66 -4.54 2.76 15.11
N PHE A 67 -4.32 3.45 13.99
CA PHE A 67 -3.86 2.81 12.76
C PHE A 67 -2.43 2.29 12.88
N THR A 68 -1.52 3.08 13.45
CA THR A 68 -0.14 2.67 13.76
C THR A 68 -0.12 1.44 14.66
N GLN A 69 -0.96 1.40 15.71
CA GLN A 69 -1.07 0.23 16.57
C GLN A 69 -1.59 -1.01 15.83
N LEU A 70 -2.59 -0.84 14.96
CA LEU A 70 -3.11 -1.92 14.13
C LEU A 70 -2.04 -2.47 13.17
N LEU A 71 -1.26 -1.60 12.53
CA LEU A 71 -0.17 -2.01 11.64
C LEU A 71 0.86 -2.87 12.39
N GLY A 72 1.21 -2.50 13.63
CA GLY A 72 2.09 -3.30 14.47
C GLY A 72 1.53 -4.70 14.76
N VAL A 73 0.23 -4.80 15.04
CA VAL A 73 -0.44 -6.10 15.23
C VAL A 73 -0.41 -6.91 13.94
N LEU A 74 -0.81 -6.32 12.81
CA LEU A 74 -0.79 -6.99 11.51
C LEU A 74 0.61 -7.49 11.13
N LYS A 75 1.64 -6.68 11.38
CA LYS A 75 3.05 -7.06 11.16
C LYS A 75 3.41 -8.34 11.91
N SER A 76 2.99 -8.45 13.18
CA SER A 76 3.26 -9.63 14.02
C SER A 76 2.47 -10.88 13.63
N MET A 77 1.33 -10.72 12.94
CA MET A 77 0.49 -11.83 12.47
C MET A 77 0.93 -12.36 11.10
N LEU A 78 1.67 -11.58 10.33
CA LEU A 78 2.20 -11.95 9.01
C LEU A 78 3.57 -12.64 9.12
N PRO A 79 4.03 -13.33 8.06
CA PRO A 79 5.38 -13.90 8.02
C PRO A 79 6.48 -12.86 8.29
N GLU A 80 7.60 -13.26 8.89
CA GLU A 80 8.70 -12.37 9.31
C GLU A 80 9.23 -11.46 8.19
N ASN A 81 9.26 -11.97 6.97
CA ASN A 81 9.73 -11.31 5.76
C ASN A 81 8.63 -10.54 4.99
N ASN A 82 7.65 -9.99 5.70
CA ASN A 82 6.61 -9.17 5.08
C ASN A 82 7.05 -7.71 4.90
N GLU A 83 6.39 -7.02 3.97
CA GLU A 83 6.72 -5.68 3.49
C GLU A 83 5.87 -4.57 4.13
N LEU A 84 5.07 -4.89 5.14
CA LEU A 84 4.38 -3.85 5.91
C LEU A 84 5.42 -2.93 6.57
N PRO A 85 5.17 -1.60 6.59
CA PRO A 85 6.08 -0.63 7.16
C PRO A 85 6.29 -0.91 8.65
N GLU A 86 7.55 -0.83 9.07
CA GLU A 86 7.88 -0.67 10.49
C GLU A 86 7.62 0.80 10.85
N THR A 87 6.79 0.98 11.88
CA THR A 87 6.37 2.29 12.39
C THR A 87 7.52 3.13 12.90
#